data_AF-A0A9P4K6Q6-F1
#
_entry.id   AF-A0A9P4K6Q6-F1
#
_cell.length_a   1.000
_cell.length_b   1.000
_cell.length_c   1.000
_cell.angle_alpha   90.00
_cell.angle_beta   90.00
_cell.angle_gamma   90.00
#
_symmetry.space_group_name_H-M   'P 1'
#
loop_
_entity.id
_entity.type
_entity.pdbx_description
1 polymer ?
#
loop_
_entity_poly.entity_id
_entity_poly.type
_entity_poly.pdbx_seq_one_letter_code
_entity_poly.pdbx_strand_id
1 'polypeptide(L)' 'IPISIYIDLKSLYNYLIKLSITNKKRLIINIILIRELYKKREIIEIRYINSKDNPIDAYIKKMLNKVLETLILYNTLII' A
#
# COMPACT_ATOMS: atom_id res chain seq x y z
N ILE A 1 -4.25 -14.21 10.22
CA ILE A 1 -3.88 -12.85 10.69
C ILE A 1 -4.44 -11.88 9.68
N PRO A 2 -5.30 -10.93 10.07
CA PRO A 2 -5.89 -9.99 9.12
C PRO A 2 -4.81 -9.07 8.55
N ILE A 3 -4.81 -8.87 7.22
CA ILE A 3 -3.80 -8.06 6.52
C ILE A 3 -4.37 -6.67 6.23
N SER A 4 -3.64 -5.62 6.60
CA SER A 4 -3.89 -4.25 6.16
C SER A 4 -2.82 -3.82 5.17
N ILE A 5 -3.23 -3.25 4.04
CA ILE A 5 -2.33 -2.80 2.97
C ILE A 5 -2.33 -1.28 2.93
N TYR A 6 -1.14 -0.68 2.95
CA TYR A 6 -0.92 0.75 2.78
C TYR A 6 -0.25 1.02 1.43
N ILE A 7 -0.81 1.92 0.63
CA ILE A 7 -0.37 2.21 -0.74
C ILE A 7 -0.18 3.72 -0.90
N ASP A 8 0.97 4.13 -1.39
CA ASP A 8 1.27 5.53 -1.75
C ASP A 8 1.10 5.82 -3.25
N LEU A 9 0.97 4.78 -4.07
CA LEU A 9 0.67 4.91 -5.50
C LEU A 9 -0.83 5.17 -5.73
N LYS A 10 -1.17 6.43 -5.97
CA LYS A 10 -2.58 6.89 -6.13
C LYS A 10 -3.35 6.14 -7.22
N SER A 11 -2.72 5.86 -8.35
CA SER A 11 -3.36 5.17 -9.47
C SER A 11 -3.76 3.74 -9.10
N LEU A 12 -2.90 3.00 -8.39
CA LEU A 12 -3.21 1.66 -7.90
C LEU A 12 -4.33 1.68 -6.85
N TYR A 13 -4.28 2.63 -5.92
CA TYR A 13 -5.38 2.81 -4.96
C TYR A 13 -6.72 3.07 -5.67
N ASN A 14 -6.74 3.93 -6.69
CA ASN A 14 -7.94 4.17 -7.49
C ASN A 14 -8.42 2.90 -8.21
N TYR A 15 -7.50 2.11 -8.78
CA TYR A 15 -7.87 0.84 -9.42
C TYR A 15 -8.48 -0.17 -8.45
N LEU A 16 -8.00 -0.22 -7.20
CA LEU A 16 -8.49 -1.16 -6.18
C LEU A 16 -9.80 -0.71 -5.52
N ILE A 17 -9.89 0.57 -5.14
CA ILE A 17 -11.03 1.11 -4.38
C ILE A 17 -12.07 1.78 -5.27
N LYS A 18 -11.65 2.61 -6.23
CA LYS A 18 -12.57 3.38 -7.09
C LYS A 18 -13.01 2.65 -8.36
N LEU A 19 -12.65 1.37 -8.51
CA LEU A 19 -13.03 0.54 -9.67
C LEU A 19 -12.65 1.16 -11.03
N SER A 20 -11.62 1.99 -11.10
CA SER A 20 -11.15 2.54 -12.37
C SER A 20 -10.56 1.46 -13.28
N ILE A 21 -10.57 1.71 -14.59
CA ILE A 21 -10.17 0.74 -15.62
C ILE A 21 -8.69 0.93 -15.98
N THR A 22 -7.98 -0.17 -16.23
CA THR A 22 -6.61 -0.16 -16.77
C THR A 22 -6.49 -1.18 -17.91
N ASN A 23 -5.72 -0.87 -18.94
CA ASN A 23 -5.49 -1.77 -20.09
C ASN A 23 -4.26 -2.67 -19.88
N LYS A 24 -3.55 -2.54 -18.75
CA LYS A 24 -2.35 -3.32 -18.44
C LYS A 24 -2.74 -4.73 -17.99
N LYS A 25 -2.73 -5.72 -18.91
CA LYS A 25 -3.13 -7.12 -18.67
C LYS A 25 -2.58 -7.73 -17.37
N ARG A 26 -1.26 -7.59 -17.12
CA ARG A 26 -0.62 -8.10 -15.89
C ARG A 26 -1.15 -7.43 -14.62
N LEU A 27 -1.49 -6.14 -14.69
CA LEU A 27 -2.00 -5.39 -13.54
C LEU A 27 -3.45 -5.80 -13.20
N ILE A 28 -4.26 -6.11 -14.22
CA ILE A 28 -5.64 -6.58 -14.05
C ILE A 28 -5.68 -7.86 -13.20
N ILE A 29 -4.80 -8.82 -13.49
CA ILE A 29 -4.71 -10.09 -12.74
C ILE A 29 -4.47 -9.82 -11.25
N ASN A 30 -3.51 -8.96 -10.93
CA ASN A 30 -3.19 -8.61 -9.55
C ASN A 30 -4.34 -7.85 -8.85
N ILE A 31 -5.00 -6.92 -9.55
CA ILE A 31 -6.16 -6.19 -9.01
C ILE A 31 -7.31 -7.14 -8.68
N ILE A 32 -7.62 -8.09 -9.58
CA ILE A 32 -8.67 -9.09 -9.36
C ILE A 32 -8.33 -9.94 -8.13
N LEU A 33 -7.09 -10.42 -8.02
CA LEU A 33 -6.65 -11.22 -6.88
C LEU A 33 -6.81 -10.46 -5.55
N ILE A 34 -6.34 -9.21 -5.47
CA ILE A 34 -6.44 -8.40 -4.24
C ILE A 34 -7.92 -8.19 -3.85
N ARG A 35 -8.80 -7.99 -4.83
CA ARG A 35 -10.24 -7.86 -4.58
C ARG A 35 -10.87 -9.14 -4.05
N GLU A 36 -10.49 -10.30 -4.59
CA GLU A 36 -10.95 -11.59 -4.09
C GLU A 36 -10.47 -11.83 -2.65
N LEU A 37 -9.22 -11.50 -2.34
CA LEU A 37 -8.69 -11.59 -0.98
C LEU A 37 -9.41 -10.64 0.00
N TYR A 38 -9.78 -9.44 -0.46
CA TYR A 38 -10.58 -8.50 0.33
C TYR A 38 -12.00 -9.05 0.60
N LYS A 39 -12.67 -9.63 -0.41
CA LYS A 39 -13.98 -10.28 -0.24
C LYS A 39 -13.92 -11.45 0.75
N LYS A 40 -12.83 -12.24 0.72
CA LYS A 40 -12.58 -13.34 1.67
C LYS A 40 -12.20 -12.87 3.06
N ARG A 41 -12.07 -11.55 3.29
CA ARG A 41 -11.60 -10.93 4.54
C ARG A 41 -10.20 -11.37 4.96
N GLU A 42 -9.39 -11.81 3.99
CA GLU A 42 -7.96 -12.06 4.20
C GLU A 42 -7.20 -10.73 4.25
N ILE A 43 -7.60 -9.78 3.39
CA ILE A 43 -7.26 -8.37 3.51
C ILE A 43 -8.45 -7.66 4.15
N ILE A 44 -8.23 -7.05 5.29
CA ILE A 44 -9.28 -6.31 6.01
C ILE A 44 -9.36 -4.84 5.61
N GLU A 45 -8.25 -4.30 5.09
CA GLU A 45 -8.15 -2.87 4.86
C GLU A 45 -7.13 -2.53 3.77
N ILE A 46 -7.46 -1.53 2.95
CA ILE A 46 -6.57 -0.93 1.97
C ILE A 46 -6.62 0.59 2.15
N ARG A 47 -5.53 1.21 2.60
CA ARG A 47 -5.43 2.66 2.81
C ARG A 47 -4.49 3.32 1.82
N TYR A 48 -4.83 4.55 1.46
CA TYR A 48 -3.92 5.46 0.77
C TYR A 48 -3.10 6.25 1.78
N ILE A 49 -1.79 6.32 1.58
CA ILE A 49 -0.86 7.10 2.41
C ILE A 49 -0.02 8.03 1.55
N ASN A 50 0.54 9.08 2.15
CA ASN A 50 1.52 9.90 1.46
C ASN A 50 2.82 9.11 1.30
N SER A 51 3.54 9.28 0.18
CA SER A 51 4.83 8.62 -0.03
C SER A 51 5.88 9.03 1.00
N LYS A 52 5.81 10.28 1.50
CA LYS A 52 6.65 10.76 2.61
C LYS A 52 6.42 9.98 3.91
N ASP A 53 5.21 9.44 4.07
CA ASP A 53 4.79 8.68 5.25
C ASP A 53 4.98 7.16 5.04
N ASN A 54 5.43 6.74 3.85
CA ASN A 54 5.68 5.34 3.52
C ASN A 54 7.13 4.95 3.86
N PRO A 55 7.38 4.06 4.84
CA PRO A 55 8.74 3.62 5.16
C PRO A 55 9.42 2.91 3.99
N ILE A 56 8.65 2.29 3.08
CA ILE A 56 9.19 1.60 1.90
C ILE A 56 9.79 2.61 0.91
N ASP A 57 9.19 3.79 0.76
CA ASP A 57 9.72 4.83 -0.14
C ASP A 57 11.10 5.32 0.35
N ALA A 58 11.25 5.52 1.65
CA ALA A 58 12.53 5.85 2.30
C ALA A 58 13.60 4.79 2.03
N TYR A 59 13.21 3.53 2.20
CA TYR A 59 14.08 2.37 1.97
C TYR A 59 14.53 2.28 0.50
N ILE A 60 13.59 2.37 -0.45
CA ILE A 60 13.88 2.29 -1.89
C ILE A 60 14.78 3.46 -2.33
N LYS A 61 14.50 4.66 -1.85
CA LYS A 61 15.31 5.86 -2.16
C LYS A 61 16.66 5.87 -1.47
N LYS A 62 16.92 4.92 -0.55
CA LYS A 62 18.10 4.89 0.32
C LYS A 62 18.33 6.22 1.03
N MET A 63 17.23 6.90 1.35
CA MET A 63 17.25 8.23 1.96
C MET A 63 16.52 8.13 3.29
N LEU A 64 17.24 8.43 4.37
CA LEU A 64 16.64 8.43 5.69
C LEU A 64 15.55 9.52 5.74
N ASN A 65 14.34 9.15 6.15
CA ASN A 65 13.27 10.08 6.43
C ASN A 65 12.76 9.88 7.86
N LYS A 66 11.97 10.83 8.35
CA LYS A 66 11.44 10.79 9.73
C LYS A 66 10.65 9.50 10.03
N VAL A 67 10.00 8.90 9.03
CA VAL A 67 9.26 7.65 9.21
C VAL A 67 10.18 6.46 9.41
N LEU A 68 11.23 6.33 8.60
CA LEU A 68 12.21 5.25 8.76
C LEU A 68 13.01 5.44 10.06
N GLU A 69 13.35 6.69 10.40
CA GLU A 69 14.02 7.03 11.66
C GLU A 69 13.16 6.65 12.87
N THR A 70 11.88 7.02 12.89
CA THR A 70 10.96 6.66 13.99
C THR A 70 10.73 5.16 14.08
N LEU A 71 10.66 4.46 12.94
CA LEU A 71 10.59 3.00 12.91
C LEU A 71 11.84 2.36 13.53
N ILE A 72 13.03 2.83 13.16
CA ILE A 72 14.29 2.27 13.66
C ILE A 72 14.47 2.56 15.15
N LEU A 73 14.22 3.80 15.58
CA LEU A 73 14.50 4.25 16.95
C LEU A 73 13.46 3.77 17.96
N TYR A 74 12.18 3.75 17.57
CA TYR A 74 11.08 3.53 18.51
C TYR A 74 10.26 2.28 18.18
N ASN A 75 10.55 1.59 17.05
CA ASN A 75 9.74 0.49 16.54
C ASN A 75 8.26 0.87 16.36
N THR A 76 8.01 2.15 16.07
CA THR A 76 6.68 2.72 15.85
C THR A 76 6.55 3.25 14.44
N LEU A 77 5.41 2.96 13.82
CA LEU A 77 5.01 3.55 12.54
C LEU A 77 3.82 4.47 12.79
N ILE A 78 3.99 5.76 12.49
CA ILE A 78 2.90 6.73 12.48
C ILE A 78 2.44 6.83 11.02
N ILE A 79 1.36 6.13 10.68
CA ILE A 79 0.80 6.00 9.32
C ILE A 79 -0.67 6.42 9.34
#